data_AF-A0A9E5Y728-F1
#
_entry.id   AF-A0A9E5Y728-F1
#
_cell.length_a   1.000
_cell.length_b   1.000
_cell.length_c   1.000
_cell.angle_alpha   90.00
_cell.angle_beta   90.00
_cell.angle_gamma   90.00
#
_symmetry.space_group_name_H-M   'P 1'
#
loop_
_entity.id
_entity.type
_entity.pdbx_description
1 polymer ?
#
loop_
_entity_poly.entity_id
_entity_poly.type
_entity_poly.pdbx_seq_one_letter_code
_entity_poly.pdbx_strand_id
1 'polypeptide(L)' 'MQLNIYVPKEKHRLIASLEEAAKATGRPKNELVLEALEHYLPEMQVALGKFSLGQIKGTRRAEIYERGLKY' A
#
# COMPACT_ATOMS: atom_id res chain seq x y z
N MET A 1 1.20 -6.86 -14.00
CA MET A 1 2.54 -7.06 -13.38
C MET A 1 2.69 -8.55 -13.06
N GLN A 2 3.88 -9.13 -13.20
CA GLN A 2 4.13 -10.55 -12.90
C GLN A 2 4.91 -10.68 -11.59
N LEU A 3 4.40 -11.46 -10.64
CA LEU A 3 5.05 -11.77 -9.37
C LEU A 3 5.53 -13.22 -9.39
N ASN A 4 6.84 -13.43 -9.32
CA ASN A 4 7.42 -14.76 -9.20
C ASN A 4 7.78 -15.01 -7.73
N ILE A 5 7.10 -15.96 -7.09
CA ILE A 5 7.31 -16.27 -5.67
C ILE A 5 8.21 -17.50 -5.56
N TYR A 6 9.38 -17.34 -4.95
CA TYR A 6 10.20 -18.48 -4.54
C TYR A 6 9.67 -19.05 -3.23
N VAL A 7 9.38 -20.35 -3.20
CA VAL A 7 8.95 -21.04 -1.99
C VAL A 7 10.09 -21.94 -1.50
N PRO A 8 10.63 -21.71 -0.29
CA PRO A 8 11.73 -22.51 0.25
C PRO A 8 11.31 -23.95 0.48
N LYS A 9 12.28 -24.87 0.42
CA LYS A 9 12.00 -26.32 0.44
C LYS A 9 11.25 -26.76 1.70
N GLU A 10 11.51 -26.14 2.85
CA GLU A 10 10.78 -26.45 4.09
C GLU A 10 9.25 -26.24 3.98
N LYS A 11 8.80 -25.38 3.05
CA LYS A 11 7.40 -25.04 2.83
C LYS A 11 6.74 -25.85 1.71
N HIS A 12 7.31 -27.00 1.29
CA HIS A 12 6.69 -27.89 0.28
C HIS A 12 5.25 -28.28 0.61
N ARG A 13 4.93 -28.44 1.90
CA ARG A 13 3.56 -28.73 2.36
C ARG A 13 2.57 -27.66 1.90
N LEU A 14 2.99 -26.41 1.84
CA LEU A 14 2.16 -25.28 1.41
C LEU A 14 1.79 -25.37 -0.07
N ILE A 15 2.72 -25.82 -0.91
CA ILE A 15 2.46 -26.07 -2.34
C ILE A 15 1.50 -27.26 -2.51
N ALA A 16 1.70 -28.33 -1.73
CA ALA A 16 0.81 -29.49 -1.76
C ALA A 16 -0.62 -29.11 -1.36
N SER A 17 -0.79 -28.36 -0.27
CA SER A 17 -2.11 -27.87 0.15
C SER A 17 -2.75 -26.92 -0.88
N LEU A 18 -1.96 -26.08 -1.56
CA LEU A 18 -2.46 -25.23 -2.64
C LEU A 18 -2.91 -26.07 -3.86
N GLU A 19 -2.21 -27.14 -4.18
CA GLU A 19 -2.61 -28.07 -5.24
C GLU A 19 -3.90 -28.81 -4.94
N GLU A 20 -4.04 -29.29 -3.71
CA GLU A 20 -5.27 -29.93 -3.24
C GLU A 20 -6.45 -28.95 -3.27
N ALA A 21 -6.25 -27.73 -2.76
CA ALA A 21 -7.27 -26.68 -2.80
C ALA A 21 -7.67 -26.33 -4.25
N ALA A 22 -6.71 -26.22 -5.17
CA ALA A 22 -6.97 -25.99 -6.59
C ALA A 22 -7.77 -27.13 -7.23
N LYS A 23 -7.44 -28.38 -6.92
CA LYS A 23 -8.20 -29.55 -7.42
C LYS A 23 -9.61 -29.60 -6.85
N ALA A 24 -9.79 -29.30 -5.57
CA ALA A 24 -11.08 -29.35 -4.90
C ALA A 24 -12.02 -28.23 -5.38
N THR A 25 -11.49 -27.03 -5.64
CA THR A 25 -12.27 -25.87 -6.09
C THR A 25 -12.40 -25.78 -7.61
N GLY A 26 -11.56 -26.50 -8.36
CA GLY A 26 -11.45 -26.35 -9.82
C GLY A 26 -10.87 -25.00 -10.26
N ARG A 27 -10.40 -24.16 -9.33
CA ARG A 27 -9.84 -22.84 -9.60
C ARG A 27 -8.34 -22.92 -9.89
N PRO A 28 -7.80 -22.03 -10.74
CA PRO A 28 -6.36 -21.93 -10.95
C PRO A 28 -5.64 -21.49 -9.67
N LYS A 29 -4.45 -22.06 -9.42
CA LYS A 29 -3.62 -21.75 -8.25
C LYS A 29 -3.38 -20.24 -8.05
N ASN A 30 -3.22 -19.50 -9.16
CA ASN A 30 -2.95 -18.08 -9.12
C ASN A 30 -4.12 -17.30 -8.49
N GLU A 31 -5.36 -17.71 -8.75
CA GLU A 31 -6.56 -17.06 -8.22
C GLU A 31 -6.68 -17.30 -6.72
N LEU A 32 -6.42 -18.53 -6.26
CA LEU A 32 -6.38 -18.85 -4.83
C LEU A 32 -5.27 -18.09 -4.09
N VAL A 33 -4.11 -17.89 -4.73
CA VAL A 33 -3.01 -17.11 -4.16
C VAL A 33 -3.39 -15.64 -4.05
N LEU A 34 -4.04 -15.07 -5.07
CA LEU A 34 -4.51 -13.68 -5.05
C LEU A 34 -5.57 -13.47 -3.98
N GLU A 35 -6.57 -14.35 -3.89
CA GLU A 35 -7.60 -14.33 -2.86
C GLU A 35 -7.00 -14.39 -1.44
N ALA A 36 -6.03 -15.29 -1.23
CA ALA A 36 -5.32 -15.37 0.05
C ALA A 36 -4.54 -14.08 0.37
N LEU A 37 -3.93 -13.45 -0.65
CA LEU A 37 -3.22 -12.17 -0.49
C LEU A 37 -4.18 -11.01 -0.18
N GLU A 38 -5.35 -10.95 -0.82
CA GLU A 38 -6.37 -9.94 -0.54
C GLU A 38 -6.92 -10.06 0.88
N HIS A 39 -7.14 -11.29 1.35
CA HIS A 39 -7.54 -11.54 2.73
C HIS A 39 -6.44 -11.20 3.75
N TYR A 40 -5.18 -11.47 3.40
CA TYR A 40 -4.05 -11.30 4.31
C TYR A 40 -3.54 -9.85 4.36
N LEU A 41 -3.60 -9.13 3.24
CA LEU A 41 -3.22 -7.73 3.11
C LEU A 41 -4.50 -6.91 3.16
N PRO A 42 -5.04 -6.61 4.36
CA PRO A 42 -6.17 -5.68 4.45
C PRO A 42 -5.76 -4.40 3.72
N GLU A 43 -6.68 -3.84 2.92
CA GLU A 43 -6.45 -2.55 2.27
C GLU A 43 -5.95 -1.59 3.34
N MET A 44 -4.68 -1.24 3.25
CA MET A 44 -4.10 -0.21 4.09
C MET A 44 -4.76 1.07 3.61
N GLN A 45 -5.91 1.41 4.20
CA GLN A 45 -6.53 2.71 4.02
C GLN A 45 -5.43 3.69 4.37
N VAL A 46 -4.90 4.35 3.34
CA VAL A 46 -3.98 5.45 3.51
C VAL A 46 -4.81 6.49 4.25
N ALA A 47 -4.70 6.49 5.57
CA ALA A 47 -5.09 7.63 6.36
C ALA A 47 -4.22 8.75 5.81
N LEU A 48 -4.79 9.53 4.89
CA LEU A 48 -4.22 10.81 4.49
C LEU A 48 -4.02 11.53 5.81
N GLY A 49 -2.79 11.51 6.32
CA GLY A 49 -2.44 12.17 7.55
C GLY A 49 -3.00 13.56 7.41
N LYS A 50 -3.84 13.98 8.35
CA LYS A 50 -4.31 15.36 8.40
C LYS A 50 -3.05 16.20 8.39
N PHE A 51 -2.69 16.73 7.23
CA PHE A 51 -1.71 17.80 7.15
C PHE A 51 -2.38 18.94 7.90
N SER A 52 -2.09 19.03 9.19
CA SER A 52 -2.20 20.27 9.93
C SER A 52 -1.19 21.18 9.27
N LEU A 53 -1.62 21.86 8.19
CA LEU A 53 -1.04 23.12 7.77
C LEU A 53 -1.12 24.00 9.00
N GLY A 54 -0.04 23.98 9.80
CA GLY A 54 0.09 24.78 11.01
C GLY A 54 -0.34 26.20 10.70
N GLN A 55 -1.05 26.83 11.66
CA GLN A 55 -1.68 28.14 11.51
C GLN A 55 -0.91 29.02 10.53
N ILE A 56 -1.44 29.16 9.32
CA ILE A 56 -0.94 30.14 8.36
C ILE A 56 -1.24 31.49 9.02
N LYS A 57 -0.26 32.08 9.70
CA LYS A 57 -0.29 33.49 10.03
C LYS A 57 -0.39 34.19 8.68
N GLY A 58 -1.57 34.73 8.39
CA GLY A 58 -1.82 35.50 7.17
C GLY A 58 -0.94 36.73 7.20
N THR A 59 0.27 36.63 6.65
CA THR A 59 1.15 37.76 6.42
C THR A 59 0.41 38.69 5.47
N ARG A 60 0.05 39.89 5.94
CA ARG A 60 -0.61 40.88 5.09
C ARG A 60 0.36 41.26 3.97
N ARG A 61 -0.13 41.37 2.73
CA ARG A 61 0.70 41.71 1.55
C ARG A 61 1.59 42.95 1.75
N ALA A 62 1.18 43.90 2.60
CA ALA A 62 1.94 45.09 2.93
C ALA A 62 3.31 44.80 3.59
N GLU A 63 3.40 43.78 4.45
CA GLU A 63 4.65 43.44 5.17
C GLU A 63 5.74 42.88 4.23
N ILE A 64 5.35 42.35 3.07
CA ILE A 64 6.28 41.79 2.08
C ILE A 64 7.02 42.91 1.33
N TYR A 65 6.37 44.05 1.09
CA TYR A 65 6.94 45.16 0.32
C TYR A 65 7.70 46.18 1.18
N GLU A 66 7.45 46.25 2.49
CA GLU A 66 8.20 47.15 3.40
C GLU A 66 9.67 46.76 3.58
N ARG A 67 10.03 45.47 3.39
CA ARG A 67 11.44 45.03 3.45
C ARG A 67 12.29 45.45 2.25
N GLY A 68 11.69 45.98 1.18
CA GLY A 68 12.38 46.34 -0.05
C GLY A 68 12.78 47.82 -0.19
N LEU A 69 12.37 48.70 0.73
CA LEU A 69 12.59 50.15 0.65
C LEU A 69 13.44 50.65 1.83
N LYS A 70 14.68 50.17 1.91
CA LYS A 70 15.78 50.85 2.60
C LYS A 70 17.06 50.70 1.78
N TYR A 71 17.23 51.61 0.82
CA TYR A 71 18.52 52.03 0.29
C TYR A 71 18.49 53.55 0.20
#